data_AF-A0A955PRP7-F1
#
_entry.id   AF-A0A955PRP7-F1
#
_cell.length_a   1.000
_cell.length_b   1.000
_cell.length_c   1.000
_cell.angle_alpha   90.00
_cell.angle_beta   90.00
_cell.angle_gamma   90.00
#
_symmetry.space_group_name_H-M   'P 1'
#
loop_
_entity.id
_entity.type
_entity.pdbx_description
1 polymer ?
#
loop_
_entity_poly.entity_id
_entity_poly.type
_entity_poly.pdbx_seq_one_letter_code
_entity_poly.pdbx_strand_id
1 'polypeptide(L)'
;QPRGSEQTHDLHMTAVYLFKKKNNPRDAERWVIEDLFPRKLRRPGEKVPDAMIWGRRKRAIEWGGEYSKRKLEAFHSFCKHRNYDYEIW
;
A
#
# COMPACT_ATOMS: atom_id res chain seq x y z
N GLN A 1 -11.65 19.37 -6.32
CA GLN A 1 -10.70 19.35 -5.19
C GLN A 1 -10.70 17.93 -4.60
N PRO A 2 -9.56 17.42 -4.11
CA PRO A 2 -9.52 16.12 -3.45
C PRO A 2 -10.41 16.14 -2.20
N ARG A 3 -10.96 14.99 -1.81
CA ARG A 3 -11.72 14.87 -0.55
C ARG A 3 -10.75 14.99 0.63
N GLY A 4 -11.19 15.51 1.78
CA GLY A 4 -10.30 15.68 2.95
C GLY A 4 -9.67 14.35 3.45
N SER A 5 -10.36 13.23 3.25
CA SER A 5 -9.82 11.90 3.52
C SER A 5 -8.70 11.49 2.57
N GLU A 6 -8.74 11.92 1.30
CA GLU A 6 -7.69 11.69 0.31
C GLU A 6 -6.42 12.49 0.68
N GLN A 7 -6.57 13.74 1.13
CA GLN A 7 -5.43 14.55 1.60
C GLN A 7 -4.73 13.93 2.82
N THR A 8 -5.51 13.46 3.79
CA THR A 8 -4.95 12.83 4.99
C THR A 8 -4.22 11.54 4.64
N HIS A 9 -4.80 10.73 3.75
CA HIS A 9 -4.17 9.53 3.21
C HIS A 9 -2.83 9.84 2.53
N ASP A 10 -2.80 10.80 1.60
CA ASP A 10 -1.61 11.11 0.81
C ASP A 10 -0.46 11.65 1.68
N LEU A 11 -0.78 12.44 2.69
CA LEU A 11 0.20 12.91 3.67
C LEU A 11 0.79 11.77 4.49
N HIS A 12 -0.04 10.81 4.93
CA HIS A 12 0.45 9.63 5.64
C HIS A 12 1.34 8.76 4.75
N MET A 13 0.92 8.50 3.51
CA MET A 13 1.74 7.73 2.57
C MET A 13 3.07 8.41 2.26
N THR A 14 3.08 9.74 2.19
CA THR A 14 4.32 10.54 2.09
C THR A 14 5.21 10.34 3.32
N ALA A 15 4.64 10.38 4.53
CA ALA A 15 5.39 10.16 5.77
C ALA A 15 6.00 8.74 5.83
N VAL A 16 5.25 7.72 5.43
CA VAL A 16 5.74 6.33 5.36
C VAL A 16 6.89 6.21 4.35
N TYR A 17 6.73 6.81 3.17
CA TYR A 17 7.80 6.83 2.17
C TYR A 17 9.08 7.50 2.71
N LEU A 18 8.96 8.65 3.37
CA LEU A 18 10.10 9.35 3.97
C LEU A 18 10.75 8.53 5.09
N PHE A 19 9.94 7.86 5.92
CA PHE A 19 10.44 6.94 6.94
C PHE A 19 11.25 5.80 6.30
N LYS A 20 10.74 5.18 5.24
CA LYS A 20 11.47 4.14 4.49
C LYS A 20 12.73 4.70 3.86
N LYS A 21 12.66 5.85 3.21
CA LYS A 21 13.83 6.49 2.59
C LYS A 21 14.95 6.77 3.59
N LYS A 22 14.62 7.13 4.83
CA LYS A 22 15.59 7.35 5.91
C LYS A 22 16.16 6.05 6.50
N ASN A 23 15.31 5.06 6.77
CA ASN A 23 15.68 3.89 7.58
C ASN A 23 16.02 2.63 6.74
N ASN A 24 15.47 2.53 5.53
CA ASN A 24 15.74 1.47 4.58
C ASN A 24 15.65 2.00 3.13
N PRO A 25 16.69 2.72 2.64
CA PRO A 25 16.66 3.37 1.32
C PRO A 25 16.35 2.42 0.16
N ARG A 26 16.77 1.15 0.25
CA ARG A 26 16.50 0.13 -0.77
C ARG A 26 15.02 -0.22 -0.92
N ASP A 27 14.25 -0.12 0.16
CA ASP A 27 12.79 -0.30 0.11
C ASP A 27 12.15 0.89 -0.60
N ALA A 28 12.63 2.12 -0.34
CA ALA A 28 12.13 3.33 -0.99
C ALA A 28 12.45 3.37 -2.50
N GLU A 29 13.61 2.90 -2.93
CA GLU A 29 13.98 2.78 -4.35
C GLU A 29 13.02 1.86 -5.15
N ARG A 30 12.39 0.91 -4.47
CA ARG A 30 11.49 -0.08 -5.07
C ARG A 30 10.02 0.21 -4.79
N TRP A 31 9.73 1.40 -4.26
CA TRP A 31 8.40 1.84 -3.92
C TRP A 31 7.58 2.14 -5.17
N VAL A 32 6.36 1.61 -5.22
CA VAL A 32 5.41 1.80 -6.30
C VAL A 32 4.06 2.16 -5.69
N ILE A 33 3.49 3.28 -6.10
CA ILE A 33 2.15 3.73 -5.70
C ILE A 33 1.06 3.03 -6.50
N GLU A 34 -0.16 2.98 -5.96
CA GLU A 34 -1.29 2.27 -6.57
C GLU A 34 -1.58 2.65 -8.03
N ASP A 35 -1.38 3.91 -8.38
CA ASP A 35 -1.64 4.42 -9.73
C ASP A 35 -0.70 3.83 -10.78
N LEU A 36 0.48 3.41 -10.36
CA LEU A 36 1.49 2.79 -11.22
C LEU A 36 1.37 1.26 -11.26
N PHE A 37 0.37 0.68 -10.60
CA PHE A 37 0.19 -0.76 -10.63
C PHE A 37 -0.21 -1.27 -12.03
N PRO A 38 0.32 -2.41 -12.47
CA PRO A 38 -0.11 -3.07 -13.69
C PRO A 38 -1.61 -3.36 -13.66
N ARG A 39 -2.30 -3.22 -14.79
CA ARG A 39 -3.76 -3.46 -14.88
C ARG A 39 -4.20 -4.82 -14.31
N LYS A 40 -3.36 -5.86 -14.44
CA LYS A 40 -3.61 -7.20 -13.86
C LYS A 40 -3.72 -7.23 -12.32
N LEU A 41 -3.15 -6.23 -11.64
CA LEU A 41 -3.28 -6.02 -10.19
C LEU A 41 -4.52 -5.22 -9.84
N ARG A 42 -5.03 -4.36 -10.74
CA ARG A 42 -6.19 -3.49 -10.54
C ARG A 42 -7.47 -4.09 -11.13
N ARG A 43 -7.82 -5.33 -10.76
CA ARG A 43 -9.09 -5.93 -11.20
C ARG A 43 -10.27 -5.14 -10.60
N PRO A 44 -11.32 -4.83 -11.38
CA PRO A 44 -12.50 -4.14 -10.86
C PRO A 44 -13.06 -4.87 -9.63
N GLY A 45 -13.22 -4.14 -8.52
CA GLY A 45 -13.76 -4.67 -7.27
C GLY A 45 -12.76 -5.37 -6.34
N GLU A 46 -11.51 -5.60 -6.76
CA GLU A 46 -10.46 -6.09 -5.84
C GLU A 46 -9.79 -4.91 -5.13
N LYS A 47 -9.64 -5.01 -3.80
CA LYS A 47 -8.81 -4.08 -3.04
C LYS A 47 -7.35 -4.28 -3.44
N VAL A 48 -6.70 -3.20 -3.89
CA VAL A 48 -5.25 -3.12 -4.07
C VAL A 48 -4.63 -2.39 -2.90
N PRO A 49 -3.35 -2.66 -2.57
CA PRO A 49 -2.66 -1.92 -1.53
C PRO A 49 -2.44 -0.46 -1.93
N ASP A 50 -2.33 0.43 -0.95
CA ASP A 50 -2.06 1.86 -1.22
C ASP A 50 -0.65 2.06 -1.84
N ALA A 51 0.32 1.22 -1.46
CA ALA A 51 1.61 1.12 -2.13
C ALA A 51 2.22 -0.28 -2.05
N MET A 52 3.27 -0.51 -2.83
CA MET A 52 4.04 -1.76 -2.82
C MET A 52 5.54 -1.50 -2.90
N ILE A 53 6.32 -2.39 -2.29
CA ILE A 53 7.75 -2.52 -2.50
C ILE A 53 7.97 -3.72 -3.43
N TRP A 54 8.46 -3.47 -4.65
CA TRP A 54 8.77 -4.52 -5.63
C TRP A 54 10.20 -5.05 -5.49
N GLY A 55 10.42 -5.77 -4.39
CA GLY A 55 11.62 -6.59 -4.19
C GLY A 55 11.46 -8.03 -4.68
N ARG A 56 12.43 -8.87 -4.31
CA ARG A 56 12.39 -10.33 -4.53
C ARG A 56 11.14 -10.97 -3.91
N ARG A 57 10.75 -10.53 -2.72
CA ARG A 57 9.39 -10.72 -2.19
C ARG A 57 8.69 -9.38 -2.30
N LYS A 58 7.47 -9.41 -2.83
CA LYS A 58 6.63 -8.22 -2.90
C LYS A 58 6.07 -7.96 -1.50
N ARG A 59 6.19 -6.71 -1.07
CA ARG A 59 5.60 -6.25 0.19
C ARG A 59 4.54 -5.20 -0.09
N ALA A 60 3.33 -5.41 0.41
CA ALA A 60 2.26 -4.42 0.36
C ALA A 60 2.37 -3.45 1.54
N ILE A 61 2.08 -2.19 1.31
CA ILE A 61 1.99 -1.15 2.32
C ILE A 61 0.58 -0.59 2.26
N GLU A 62 -0.10 -0.62 3.40
CA GLU A 62 -1.48 -0.17 3.54
C GLU A 62 -1.56 0.82 4.69
N TRP A 63 -2.28 1.92 4.48
CA TRP A 63 -2.66 2.80 5.57
C TRP A 63 -3.80 2.17 6.37
N GLY A 64 -3.54 1.93 7.65
CA GLY A 64 -4.41 1.21 8.56
C GLY A 64 -5.48 2.04 9.26
N GLY A 65 -5.50 3.36 9.06
CA GLY A 65 -6.25 4.36 9.85
C GLY A 65 -7.73 4.03 10.14
N GLU A 66 -8.68 4.76 9.55
CA GLU A 66 -10.12 4.56 9.84
C GLU A 66 -10.72 3.31 9.16
N TYR A 67 -9.92 2.28 8.91
CA TYR A 67 -10.39 1.12 8.17
C TYR A 67 -11.21 0.19 9.04
N SER A 68 -12.43 -0.09 8.59
CA SER A 68 -13.26 -1.15 9.17
C SER A 68 -12.54 -2.50 9.11
N LYS A 69 -12.83 -3.39 10.07
CA LYS A 69 -12.37 -4.79 10.07
C LYS A 69 -12.51 -5.47 8.69
N ARG A 70 -13.64 -5.27 8.02
CA ARG A 70 -13.92 -5.82 6.68
C ARG A 70 -12.88 -5.40 5.63
N LYS A 71 -12.41 -4.15 5.68
CA LYS A 71 -11.36 -3.67 4.76
C LYS A 71 -10.03 -4.35 5.04
N LEU A 72 -9.66 -4.48 6.31
CA LEU A 72 -8.43 -5.16 6.71
C LEU A 72 -8.44 -6.65 6.36
N GLU A 73 -9.59 -7.33 6.51
CA GLU A 73 -9.76 -8.73 6.10
C GLU A 73 -9.63 -8.91 4.58
N ALA A 74 -10.19 -7.98 3.79
CA ALA A 74 -10.05 -7.98 2.35
C ALA A 74 -8.59 -7.76 1.91
N PHE A 75 -7.90 -6.81 2.56
CA PHE A 75 -6.49 -6.55 2.35
C PHE A 75 -5.59 -7.73 2.72
N HIS A 76 -5.81 -8.34 3.89
CA HIS A 76 -5.11 -9.53 4.33
C HIS A 76 -5.33 -10.68 3.33
N SER A 77 -6.57 -10.91 2.92
CA SER A 77 -6.91 -11.93 1.94
C SER A 77 -6.18 -11.67 0.62
N PHE A 78 -6.18 -10.43 0.12
CA PHE A 78 -5.45 -10.05 -1.09
C PHE A 78 -3.96 -10.41 -1.01
N CYS A 79 -3.30 -10.07 0.11
CA CYS A 79 -1.88 -10.35 0.32
C CYS A 79 -1.62 -11.85 0.44
N LYS A 80 -2.44 -12.57 1.22
CA LYS A 80 -2.33 -14.01 1.44
C LYS A 80 -2.43 -14.81 0.14
N HIS A 81 -3.43 -14.52 -0.70
CA HIS A 81 -3.61 -15.22 -1.98
C HIS A 81 -2.43 -15.02 -2.94
N ARG A 82 -1.71 -13.89 -2.81
CA ARG A 82 -0.58 -13.53 -3.68
C ARG A 82 0.78 -13.83 -3.05
N ASN A 83 0.81 -14.39 -1.84
CA ASN A 83 2.01 -14.62 -1.04
C ASN A 83 2.88 -13.35 -0.89
N TYR A 84 2.21 -12.22 -0.64
CA TYR A 84 2.87 -10.95 -0.37
C TYR A 84 3.05 -10.77 1.13
N ASP A 85 4.23 -10.28 1.52
CA ASP A 85 4.43 -9.75 2.86
C ASP A 85 3.64 -8.43 2.95
N TYR A 86 3.26 -7.96 4.14
CA TYR A 86 2.62 -6.65 4.25
C TYR A 86 2.89 -5.92 5.55
N GLU A 87 2.75 -4.60 5.49
CA GLU A 87 2.81 -3.68 6.64
C GLU A 87 1.54 -2.84 6.66
N ILE A 88 1.02 -2.61 7.87
CA ILE A 88 -0.09 -1.70 8.13
C ILE A 88 0.48 -0.54 8.93
N TRP A 89 0.25 0.69 8.46
CA TRP A 89 0.79 1.93 9.01
C TRP A 89 -0.28 2.85 9.57
#